data_AF-A0A1A0FJU1-F1
#
_entry.id   AF-A0A1A0FJU1-F1
#
_cell.length_a   1.000
_cell.length_b   1.000
_cell.length_c   1.000
_cell.angle_alpha   90.00
_cell.angle_beta   90.00
_cell.angle_gamma   90.00
#
_symmetry.space_group_name_H-M   'P 1'
#
loop_
_entity.id
_entity.type
_entity.pdbx_description
1 polymer ?
#
loop_
_entity_poly.entity_id
_entity_poly.type
_entity_poly.pdbx_seq_one_letter_code
_entity_poly.pdbx_strand_id
1 'polypeptide(L)'
;MTRLTAALVILGLVILVTWALWQRSTAAEARADLAEQRLAESQQREAQHQMIIDSLWDNARRQANQRRALAKQQAALTRIASNRLATIEELQRENQALRAWAGTRLPDAVIRLRKRPAVTGAGAYHQSVRDPQPLQPARE
;
A
#
# COMPACT_ATOMS: atom_id res chain seq x y z
N MET A 1 -38.54 -75.77 57.77
CA MET A 1 -38.86 -75.22 56.44
C MET A 1 -38.47 -73.75 56.27
N THR A 2 -38.54 -72.93 57.33
CA THR A 2 -38.18 -71.49 57.31
C THR A 2 -36.71 -71.16 57.00
N ARG A 3 -35.75 -72.04 57.36
CA ARG A 3 -34.32 -71.83 57.08
C ARG A 3 -33.96 -71.98 55.60
N LEU A 4 -34.63 -72.88 54.88
CA LEU A 4 -34.42 -73.12 53.45
C LEU A 4 -35.02 -71.98 52.61
N THR A 5 -36.19 -71.47 52.98
CA THR A 5 -36.77 -70.31 52.31
C THR A 5 -35.93 -69.05 52.53
N ALA A 6 -35.40 -68.84 53.73
CA ALA A 6 -34.49 -67.73 54.00
C ALA A 6 -33.19 -67.82 53.17
N ALA A 7 -32.60 -69.01 53.04
CA ALA A 7 -31.40 -69.20 52.22
C ALA A 7 -31.64 -68.92 50.72
N LEU A 8 -32.79 -69.34 50.18
CA LEU A 8 -33.15 -69.06 48.79
C LEU A 8 -33.39 -67.57 48.53
N VAL A 9 -34.02 -66.85 49.47
CA VAL A 9 -34.21 -65.39 49.38
C VAL A 9 -32.86 -64.67 49.40
N ILE A 10 -31.94 -65.08 50.28
CA ILE A 10 -30.59 -64.50 50.33
C ILE A 10 -29.84 -64.76 49.02
N LEU A 11 -29.92 -65.96 48.45
CA LEU A 11 -29.28 -66.28 47.18
C LEU A 11 -29.82 -65.40 46.03
N GLY A 12 -31.15 -65.23 45.97
CA GLY A 12 -31.78 -64.35 44.98
C GLY A 12 -31.34 -62.89 45.12
N LEU A 13 -31.24 -62.39 46.36
CA LEU A 13 -30.72 -61.05 46.62
C LEU A 13 -29.25 -60.90 46.19
N VAL A 14 -28.40 -61.89 46.46
CA VAL A 14 -27.00 -61.86 46.03
C VAL A 14 -26.89 -61.79 44.51
N ILE A 15 -27.68 -62.59 43.78
CA ILE A 15 -27.70 -62.58 42.30
C ILE A 15 -28.17 -61.22 41.77
N LEU A 16 -29.21 -60.63 42.36
CA LEU A 16 -29.69 -59.30 41.96
C LEU A 16 -28.65 -58.20 42.23
N VAL A 17 -27.95 -58.27 43.36
CA VAL A 17 -26.91 -57.31 43.73
C VAL A 17 -25.70 -57.42 42.80
N THR A 18 -25.24 -58.63 42.49
CA THR A 18 -24.11 -58.83 41.56
C THR A 18 -24.46 -58.37 40.15
N TRP A 19 -25.68 -58.64 39.68
CA TRP A 19 -26.17 -58.14 38.40
C TRP A 19 -26.28 -56.61 38.37
N ALA A 20 -26.81 -55.98 39.42
CA ALA A 20 -26.89 -54.53 39.53
C ALA A 20 -25.51 -53.87 39.59
N LEU A 21 -24.52 -54.50 40.24
CA LEU A 21 -23.13 -54.01 40.26
C LEU A 21 -22.49 -54.09 38.87
N TRP A 22 -22.71 -55.20 38.17
CA TRP A 22 -22.18 -55.40 36.82
C TRP A 22 -22.79 -54.42 35.80
N GLN A 23 -24.10 -54.16 35.91
CA GLN A 23 -24.77 -53.15 35.08
C GLN A 23 -24.26 -51.74 35.38
N ARG A 24 -23.94 -51.44 36.66
CA ARG A 24 -23.36 -50.15 37.05
C ARG A 24 -21.93 -49.99 36.57
N SER A 25 -21.10 -51.02 36.62
CA SER A 25 -19.71 -50.95 36.15
C SER A 25 -19.65 -50.77 34.63
N THR A 26 -20.43 -51.55 33.88
CA THR A 26 -20.54 -51.40 32.42
C THR A 26 -21.10 -50.04 32.02
N ALA A 27 -22.09 -49.51 32.74
CA ALA A 27 -22.59 -48.16 32.50
C ALA A 27 -21.57 -47.07 32.88
N ALA A 28 -20.69 -47.31 33.85
CA ALA A 28 -19.62 -46.38 34.22
C ALA A 28 -18.50 -46.36 33.18
N GLU A 29 -18.10 -47.52 32.67
CA GLU A 29 -17.13 -47.67 31.57
C GLU A 29 -17.62 -46.96 30.30
N ALA A 30 -18.86 -47.23 29.88
CA ALA A 30 -19.44 -46.56 28.71
C ALA A 30 -19.49 -45.03 28.84
N ARG A 31 -19.68 -44.50 30.06
CA ARG A 31 -19.62 -43.05 30.32
C ARG A 31 -18.21 -42.50 30.26
N ALA A 32 -17.21 -43.26 30.72
CA ALA A 32 -15.80 -42.88 30.63
C ALA A 32 -15.36 -42.81 29.17
N ASP A 33 -15.69 -43.82 28.36
CA ASP A 33 -15.37 -43.85 26.92
C ASP A 33 -16.00 -42.66 26.18
N LEU A 34 -17.26 -42.36 26.46
CA LEU A 34 -17.94 -41.19 25.88
C LEU A 34 -17.30 -39.87 26.32
N ALA A 35 -16.83 -39.79 27.56
CA ALA A 35 -16.15 -38.59 28.05
C ALA A 35 -14.78 -38.40 27.38
N GLU A 36 -14.01 -39.47 27.20
CA GLU A 36 -12.74 -39.45 26.47
C GLU A 36 -12.94 -39.07 25.00
N GLN A 37 -13.93 -39.66 24.32
CA GLN A 37 -14.26 -39.30 22.94
C GLN A 37 -14.62 -37.82 22.82
N ARG A 38 -15.48 -37.29 23.71
CA ARG A 38 -15.84 -35.87 23.70
C ARG A 38 -14.64 -34.97 23.96
N LEU A 39 -13.73 -35.38 24.84
CA LEU A 39 -12.51 -34.63 25.12
C LEU A 39 -11.60 -34.61 23.90
N ALA A 40 -11.38 -35.76 23.25
CA ALA A 40 -10.57 -35.87 22.05
C ALA A 40 -11.16 -35.04 20.89
N GLU A 41 -12.47 -35.12 20.66
CA GLU A 41 -13.14 -34.28 19.68
C GLU A 41 -13.02 -32.79 20.00
N SER A 42 -13.15 -32.42 21.27
CA SER A 42 -12.99 -31.01 21.68
C SER A 42 -11.58 -30.52 21.42
N GLN A 43 -10.55 -31.31 21.78
CA GLN A 43 -9.16 -30.97 21.50
C GLN A 43 -8.88 -30.85 20.00
N GLN A 44 -9.47 -31.74 19.19
CA GLN A 44 -9.35 -31.67 17.74
C GLN A 44 -10.01 -30.39 17.18
N ARG A 45 -11.21 -30.03 17.67
CA ARG A 45 -11.88 -28.77 17.28
C ARG A 45 -11.06 -27.55 17.68
N GLU A 46 -10.51 -27.52 18.89
CA GLU A 46 -9.63 -26.43 19.34
C GLU A 46 -8.37 -26.32 18.48
N ALA A 47 -7.72 -27.44 18.14
CA ALA A 47 -6.57 -27.44 17.24
C ALA A 47 -6.93 -26.89 15.86
N GLN A 48 -8.08 -27.28 15.31
CA GLN A 48 -8.58 -26.75 14.03
C GLN A 48 -8.87 -25.25 14.10
N HIS A 49 -9.53 -24.80 15.18
CA HIS A 49 -9.80 -23.39 15.39
C HIS A 49 -8.50 -22.57 15.51
N GLN A 50 -7.50 -23.09 16.23
CA GLN A 50 -6.21 -22.43 16.36
C GLN A 50 -5.52 -22.27 15.00
N MET A 51 -5.52 -23.32 14.16
CA MET A 51 -4.98 -23.23 12.79
C MET A 51 -5.71 -22.18 11.95
N ILE A 52 -7.05 -22.10 12.07
CA ILE A 52 -7.84 -21.09 11.36
C ILE A 52 -7.47 -19.69 11.87
N ILE A 53 -7.40 -19.48 13.18
CA ILE A 53 -7.04 -18.20 13.80
C ILE A 53 -5.65 -17.76 13.34
N ASP A 54 -4.68 -18.65 13.35
CA ASP A 54 -3.31 -18.37 12.90
C ASP A 54 -3.29 -17.98 11.41
N SER A 55 -4.05 -18.69 10.58
CA SER A 55 -4.17 -18.37 9.15
C SER A 55 -4.82 -17.00 8.89
N LEU A 56 -5.82 -16.63 9.71
CA LEU A 56 -6.49 -15.33 9.63
C LEU A 56 -5.56 -14.21 10.05
N TRP A 57 -4.79 -14.41 11.12
CA TRP A 57 -3.78 -13.45 11.57
C TRP A 57 -2.69 -13.22 10.54
N ASP A 58 -2.18 -14.29 9.94
CA ASP A 58 -1.16 -14.21 8.90
C ASP A 58 -1.70 -13.51 7.64
N ASN A 59 -2.94 -13.81 7.23
CA ASN A 59 -3.60 -13.07 6.15
C ASN A 59 -3.80 -11.59 6.47
N ALA A 60 -4.28 -11.27 7.67
CA ALA A 60 -4.46 -9.88 8.11
C ALA A 60 -3.13 -9.12 8.10
N ARG A 61 -2.04 -9.76 8.55
CA ARG A 61 -0.68 -9.17 8.53
C ARG A 61 -0.18 -8.94 7.11
N ARG A 62 -0.35 -9.92 6.21
CA ARG A 62 -0.03 -9.75 4.78
C ARG A 62 -0.81 -8.60 4.16
N GLN A 63 -2.13 -8.55 4.40
CA GLN A 63 -2.98 -7.50 3.85
C GLN A 63 -2.59 -6.11 4.39
N ALA A 64 -2.27 -6.01 5.68
CA ALA A 64 -1.79 -4.76 6.27
C ALA A 64 -0.47 -4.29 5.63
N ASN A 65 0.46 -5.22 5.38
CA ASN A 65 1.72 -4.91 4.70
C ASN A 65 1.50 -4.46 3.25
N GLN A 66 0.63 -5.15 2.51
CA GLN A 66 0.26 -4.76 1.14
C GLN A 66 -0.38 -3.37 1.10
N ARG A 67 -1.32 -3.09 2.00
CA ARG A 67 -1.95 -1.75 2.11
C ARG A 67 -0.92 -0.67 2.41
N ARG A 68 0.04 -0.92 3.31
CA ARG A 68 1.13 0.02 3.58
C ARG A 68 2.04 0.24 2.37
N ALA A 69 2.37 -0.81 1.63
CA ALA A 69 3.16 -0.70 0.41
C ALA A 69 2.43 0.12 -0.66
N LEU A 70 1.14 -0.14 -0.88
CA LEU A 70 0.30 0.62 -1.80
C LEU A 70 0.19 2.09 -1.38
N ALA A 71 -0.02 2.37 -0.09
CA ALA A 71 -0.07 3.74 0.42
C ALA A 71 1.24 4.50 0.17
N LYS A 72 2.39 3.84 0.37
CA LYS A 72 3.71 4.42 0.03
C LYS A 72 3.85 4.72 -1.45
N GLN A 73 3.42 3.80 -2.31
CA GLN A 73 3.45 4.00 -3.77
C GLN A 73 2.55 5.15 -4.19
N GLN A 74 1.32 5.22 -3.67
CA GLN A 74 0.40 6.31 -3.94
C GLN A 74 0.99 7.66 -3.50
N ALA A 75 1.53 7.75 -2.29
CA ALA A 75 2.19 8.98 -1.82
C ALA A 75 3.36 9.40 -2.72
N ALA A 76 4.17 8.45 -3.18
CA ALA A 76 5.26 8.73 -4.11
C ALA A 76 4.74 9.22 -5.47
N LEU A 77 3.72 8.57 -6.02
CA LEU A 77 3.09 8.98 -7.28
C LEU A 77 2.46 10.37 -7.18
N THR A 78 1.76 10.68 -6.09
CA THR A 78 1.20 12.01 -5.84
C THR A 78 2.29 13.07 -5.79
N ARG A 79 3.41 12.79 -5.11
CA ARG A 79 4.56 13.71 -5.07
C ARG A 79 5.20 13.91 -6.43
N ILE A 80 5.34 12.84 -7.21
CA ILE A 80 5.85 12.95 -8.58
C ILE A 80 4.91 13.78 -9.45
N ALA A 81 3.60 13.52 -9.36
CA ALA A 81 2.59 14.26 -10.12
C ALA A 81 2.59 15.75 -9.76
N SER A 82 2.65 16.10 -8.47
CA SER A 82 2.72 17.50 -8.03
C SER A 82 3.98 18.19 -8.53
N ASN A 83 5.13 17.52 -8.46
CA ASN A 83 6.39 18.06 -8.98
C ASN A 83 6.31 18.29 -10.49
N ARG A 84 5.76 17.33 -11.24
CA ARG A 84 5.58 17.45 -12.69
C ARG A 84 4.67 18.62 -13.05
N LEU A 85 3.56 18.79 -12.33
CA LEU A 85 2.65 19.92 -12.53
C LEU A 85 3.38 21.26 -12.32
N ALA A 86 4.10 21.39 -11.20
CA ALA A 86 4.87 22.60 -10.91
C ALA A 86 5.94 22.89 -11.98
N THR A 87 6.63 21.85 -12.48
CA THR A 87 7.59 22.02 -13.58
C THR A 87 6.91 22.46 -14.88
N ILE A 88 5.74 21.92 -15.21
CA ILE A 88 4.99 22.32 -16.41
C ILE A 88 4.55 23.78 -16.29
N GLU A 89 4.03 24.18 -15.14
CA GLU A 89 3.66 25.58 -14.87
C GLU A 89 4.85 26.52 -15.00
N GLU A 90 6.01 26.16 -14.46
CA GLU A 90 7.23 26.95 -14.61
C GLU A 90 7.64 27.08 -16.08
N LEU A 91 7.72 25.97 -16.80
CA LEU A 91 8.07 25.97 -18.22
C LEU A 91 7.09 26.80 -19.05
N GLN A 92 5.80 26.80 -18.69
CA GLN A 92 4.80 27.63 -19.35
C GLN A 92 5.02 29.12 -19.08
N ARG A 93 5.34 29.50 -17.82
CA ARG A 93 5.69 30.89 -17.47
C ARG A 93 6.93 31.36 -18.21
N GLU A 94 7.99 30.55 -18.19
CA GLU A 94 9.24 30.84 -18.92
C GLU A 94 8.98 30.99 -20.42
N ASN A 95 8.18 30.09 -21.02
CA ASN A 95 7.86 30.18 -22.44
C ASN A 95 7.11 31.48 -22.79
N GLN A 96 6.16 31.90 -21.96
CA GLN A 96 5.44 33.17 -22.13
C GLN A 96 6.40 34.36 -22.02
N ALA A 97 7.29 34.36 -21.02
CA ALA A 97 8.29 35.40 -20.84
C ALA A 97 9.25 35.49 -22.05
N LEU A 98 9.72 34.35 -22.57
CA LEU A 98 10.58 34.29 -23.76
C LEU A 98 9.86 34.80 -25.00
N ARG A 99 8.58 34.45 -25.19
CA ARG A 99 7.78 34.96 -26.31
C ARG A 99 7.58 36.48 -26.20
N ALA A 100 7.32 37.00 -25.01
CA ALA A 100 7.17 38.44 -24.77
C ALA A 100 8.47 39.19 -25.06
N TRP A 101 9.61 38.67 -24.58
CA TRP A 101 10.94 39.21 -24.88
C TRP A 101 11.24 39.20 -26.39
N ALA A 102 11.00 38.08 -27.07
CA ALA A 102 11.24 37.95 -28.51
C ALA A 102 10.33 38.89 -29.35
N GLY A 103 9.13 39.16 -28.86
CA GLY A 103 8.20 40.13 -29.47
C GLY A 103 8.53 41.60 -29.16
N THR A 104 9.44 41.88 -28.23
CA THR A 104 9.83 43.25 -27.87
C THR A 104 10.60 43.89 -29.03
N ARG A 105 10.21 45.10 -29.42
CA ARG A 105 10.86 45.83 -30.53
C ARG A 105 12.33 46.08 -30.18
N LEU A 106 13.24 45.76 -31.10
CA LEU A 106 14.66 46.04 -30.89
C LEU A 106 14.89 47.55 -30.71
N PRO A 107 15.83 47.97 -29.83
CA PRO A 107 16.19 49.36 -29.69
C PRO A 107 16.66 49.98 -31.00
N ASP A 108 16.30 51.24 -31.25
CA ASP A 108 16.60 51.93 -32.51
C ASP A 108 18.10 51.99 -32.81
N ALA A 109 18.96 52.07 -31.79
CA ALA A 109 20.41 52.01 -31.96
C ALA A 109 20.87 50.68 -32.62
N VAL A 110 20.29 49.55 -32.21
CA VAL A 110 20.60 48.22 -32.75
C VAL A 110 20.04 48.08 -34.17
N ILE A 111 18.83 48.58 -34.42
CA ILE A 111 18.23 48.60 -35.76
C ILE A 111 19.08 49.45 -36.72
N ARG A 112 19.57 50.61 -36.29
CA ARG A 112 20.45 51.48 -37.09
C ARG A 112 21.80 50.82 -37.38
N LEU A 113 22.35 50.05 -36.43
CA LEU A 113 23.57 49.27 -36.65
C LEU A 113 23.41 48.31 -37.83
N ARG A 114 22.28 47.58 -37.87
CA ARG A 114 21.98 46.62 -38.94
C ARG A 114 21.65 47.29 -40.26
N LYS A 115 21.08 48.49 -40.24
CA LYS A 115 20.72 49.26 -41.44
C LYS A 115 21.89 50.03 -42.07
N ARG A 116 23.14 49.88 -41.58
CA ARG A 116 24.28 50.60 -42.15
C ARG A 116 24.41 50.26 -43.65
N PRO A 117 24.43 51.25 -44.55
CA PRO A 117 24.52 50.99 -45.98
C PRO A 117 25.80 50.22 -46.30
N ALA A 118 25.71 49.25 -47.21
CA ALA A 118 26.87 48.48 -47.65
C ALA A 118 27.88 49.42 -48.30
N VAL A 119 29.08 49.49 -47.72
CA VAL A 119 30.16 50.32 -48.27
C VAL A 119 30.95 49.47 -49.24
N THR A 120 30.73 49.69 -50.54
CA THR A 120 31.40 48.94 -51.61
C THR A 120 32.52 49.78 -52.24
N GLY A 121 33.75 49.27 -52.16
CA GLY A 121 34.95 49.90 -52.75
C GLY A 121 35.72 50.84 -51.82
N ALA A 122 37.00 51.04 -52.13
CA ALA A 122 37.96 51.74 -51.26
C ALA A 122 37.67 53.25 -51.07
N GLY A 123 37.18 53.92 -52.12
CA GLY A 123 36.82 55.34 -52.05
C GLY A 123 35.60 55.61 -51.14
N ALA A 124 34.56 54.79 -51.28
CA ALA A 124 33.38 54.86 -50.42
C ALA A 124 33.72 54.51 -48.96
N TYR A 125 34.66 53.58 -48.74
CA TYR A 125 35.17 53.26 -47.41
C TYR A 125 35.88 54.45 -46.76
N HIS A 126 36.81 55.09 -47.48
CA HIS A 126 37.54 56.25 -46.97
C HIS A 126 36.60 57.42 -46.61
N GLN A 127 35.57 57.67 -47.41
CA GLN A 127 34.55 58.68 -47.11
C GLN A 127 33.74 58.33 -45.85
N SER A 128 33.40 57.05 -45.67
CA SER A 128 32.61 56.58 -44.52
C SER A 128 33.33 56.64 -43.17
N VAL A 129 34.66 56.67 -43.18
CA VAL A 129 35.51 56.82 -41.97
C VAL A 129 35.74 58.30 -41.64
N ARG A 130 35.75 59.18 -42.65
CA ARG A 130 35.92 60.63 -42.47
C ARG A 130 34.70 61.33 -41.90
N ASP A 131 33.49 60.83 -42.18
CA ASP A 131 32.24 61.38 -41.65
C ASP A 131 31.50 60.32 -40.81
N PRO A 132 32.05 59.96 -39.63
CA PRO A 132 31.43 58.96 -38.78
C PRO A 132 30.13 59.53 -38.20
N GLN A 133 29.02 58.82 -38.38
CA GLN A 133 27.79 59.07 -37.62
C GLN A 133 27.85 58.30 -36.28
N PRO A 134 28.21 58.96 -35.15
CA PRO A 134 28.26 58.29 -33.86
C PRO A 134 26.88 57.83 -33.42
N LEU A 135 26.83 56.66 -32.81
CA LEU A 135 25.63 56.11 -32.22
C LEU A 135 25.46 56.74 -30.84
N GLN A 136 24.47 57.59 -30.70
CA GLN A 136 24.05 58.12 -29.40
C GLN A 136 23.46 56.95 -28.58
N PRO A 137 23.80 56.83 -27.28
CA PRO A 137 23.16 55.84 -26.42
C PRO A 137 21.65 56.13 -26.36
N ALA A 138 20.85 55.06 -26.20
CA ALA A 138 19.42 55.23 -25.96
C ALA A 138 19.23 56.07 -24.69
N ARG A 139 18.46 57.15 -24.76
CA ARG A 139 17.99 57.85 -23.55
C ARG A 139 16.88 57.00 -22.94
N GLU A 140 17.01 56.72 -21.64
CA GLU A 140 16.04 55.99 -20.81
C GLU A 140 14.66 56.68 -20.80
#